data_AF-A0A512RT98-F1
#
_entry.id   AF-A0A512RT98-F1
#
_cell.length_a   1.000
_cell.length_b   1.000
_cell.length_c   1.000
_cell.angle_alpha   90.00
_cell.angle_beta   90.00
_cell.angle_gamma   90.00
#
_symmetry.space_group_name_H-M   'P 1'
#
loop_
_entity.id
_entity.type
_entity.pdbx_description
1 polymer ?
#
loop_
_entity_poly.entity_id
_entity_poly.type
_entity_poly.pdbx_seq_one_letter_code
_entity_poly.pdbx_strand_id
1 'polypeptide(L)'
;MKLTHSLYLLALATTTFVSCGKEESLEPDENAAVKQELIGTYDFLYMAAHTESDVSMNYAGENLRTVTISDYISKDNTGTYEITASEVKSVGIGYTIDTVIKVRSYDGGQIDEMEAGFTFTVADLNSSSTYKLVGTDSLYAESGFASVPSGSGGQTDLPVKPSGAKFFWSGDTLTFYGEYAAESIVVEQGISVTNRQYSRHAIRMLKRR
;
A
#
# COMPACT_ATOMS: atom_id res chain seq x y z
N MET A 1 -67.57 -48.96 35.76
CA MET A 1 -66.79 -49.94 36.55
C MET A 1 -65.96 -50.75 35.59
N LYS A 2 -64.62 -50.76 35.79
CA LYS A 2 -63.55 -51.56 35.16
C LYS A 2 -63.06 -51.23 33.73
N LEU A 3 -61.74 -50.98 33.71
CA LEU A 3 -60.79 -50.72 32.62
C LEU A 3 -60.42 -51.97 31.80
N THR A 4 -59.91 -51.76 30.57
CA THR A 4 -58.68 -52.36 29.96
C THR A 4 -58.52 -51.74 28.54
N HIS A 5 -57.52 -50.89 28.23
CA HIS A 5 -56.09 -51.10 27.86
C HIS A 5 -55.79 -51.35 26.36
N SER A 6 -54.82 -50.57 25.82
CA SER A 6 -54.02 -50.73 24.58
C SER A 6 -54.70 -50.43 23.23
N LEU A 7 -54.10 -49.76 22.22
CA LEU A 7 -52.70 -49.52 21.85
C LEU A 7 -52.62 -48.34 20.81
N TYR A 8 -51.66 -47.42 21.02
CA TYR A 8 -50.81 -46.69 20.04
C TYR A 8 -51.33 -46.23 18.65
N LEU A 9 -51.20 -44.92 18.37
CA LEU A 9 -50.37 -44.48 17.23
C LEU A 9 -49.78 -43.08 17.47
N LEU A 10 -48.46 -43.06 17.59
CA LEU A 10 -47.57 -41.93 17.81
C LEU A 10 -47.15 -41.39 16.44
N ALA A 11 -47.42 -40.13 16.12
CA ALA A 11 -46.86 -39.45 14.95
C ALA A 11 -46.01 -38.26 15.42
N LEU A 12 -44.74 -38.55 15.72
CA LEU A 12 -43.72 -37.55 16.04
C LEU A 12 -43.14 -37.03 14.73
N ALA A 13 -43.47 -35.79 14.36
CA ALA A 13 -42.89 -35.11 13.22
C ALA A 13 -41.49 -34.58 13.59
N THR A 14 -40.44 -35.29 13.17
CA THR A 14 -39.06 -34.80 13.22
C THR A 14 -38.76 -33.99 11.96
N THR A 15 -38.85 -32.67 12.06
CA THR A 15 -38.26 -31.74 11.09
C THR A 15 -36.75 -31.66 11.34
N THR A 16 -35.96 -32.29 10.48
CA THR A 16 -34.51 -32.07 10.44
C THR A 16 -34.25 -30.74 9.74
N PHE A 17 -33.77 -29.75 10.50
CA PHE A 17 -33.19 -28.55 9.93
C PHE A 17 -31.85 -28.94 9.29
N VAL A 18 -31.81 -28.96 7.96
CA VAL A 18 -30.55 -28.96 7.20
C VAL A 18 -29.93 -27.57 7.40
N SER A 19 -29.09 -27.46 8.42
CA SER A 19 -28.17 -26.34 8.58
C SER A 19 -27.18 -26.41 7.43
N CYS A 20 -27.37 -25.55 6.43
CA CYS A 20 -26.37 -25.31 5.39
C CYS A 20 -25.25 -24.50 6.04
N GLY A 21 -24.42 -25.16 6.85
CA GLY A 21 -23.13 -24.63 7.24
C GLY A 21 -22.34 -24.41 5.95
N LYS A 22 -21.97 -23.17 5.67
CA LYS A 22 -21.04 -22.83 4.60
C LYS A 22 -19.77 -23.66 4.85
N GLU A 23 -19.58 -24.71 4.05
CA GLU A 23 -18.42 -25.57 4.14
C GLU A 23 -17.20 -24.70 3.85
N GLU A 24 -16.35 -24.53 4.87
CA GLU A 24 -15.02 -23.94 4.69
C GLU A 24 -14.30 -24.90 3.74
N SER A 25 -14.14 -24.51 2.48
CA SER A 25 -13.54 -25.40 1.49
C SER A 25 -12.13 -25.73 1.96
N LEU A 26 -11.89 -27.00 2.26
CA LEU A 26 -10.57 -27.57 2.57
C LEU A 26 -9.69 -27.64 1.30
N GLU A 27 -9.86 -26.68 0.39
CA GLU A 27 -8.97 -26.54 -0.75
C GLU A 27 -7.62 -26.06 -0.19
N PRO A 28 -6.52 -26.78 -0.48
CA PRO A 28 -5.21 -26.35 -0.05
C PRO A 28 -4.93 -24.96 -0.61
N ASP A 29 -4.61 -24.01 0.28
CA ASP A 29 -4.17 -22.67 -0.12
C ASP A 29 -2.92 -22.83 -1.00
N GLU A 30 -3.09 -22.65 -2.31
CA GLU A 30 -2.03 -22.78 -3.30
C GLU A 30 -0.86 -21.82 -3.01
N ASN A 31 -1.07 -20.79 -2.19
CA ASN A 31 -0.05 -19.82 -1.79
C ASN A 31 0.56 -20.09 -0.41
N ALA A 32 0.18 -21.18 0.29
CA ALA A 32 0.64 -21.45 1.65
C ALA A 32 2.18 -21.48 1.79
N ALA A 33 2.88 -22.07 0.82
CA ALA A 33 4.34 -22.14 0.83
C ALA A 33 4.99 -20.76 0.68
N VAL A 34 4.50 -19.97 -0.29
CA VAL A 34 4.97 -18.60 -0.56
C VAL A 34 4.71 -17.69 0.65
N LYS A 35 3.53 -17.83 1.24
CA LYS A 35 3.14 -17.14 2.46
C LYS A 35 4.08 -17.45 3.62
N GLN A 36 4.42 -18.73 3.80
CA GLN A 36 5.36 -19.15 4.83
C GLN A 36 6.76 -18.57 4.63
N GLU A 37 7.21 -18.41 3.39
CA GLU A 37 8.51 -17.82 3.06
C GLU A 37 8.56 -16.32 3.38
N LEU A 38 7.47 -15.58 3.11
CA LEU A 38 7.33 -14.15 3.39
C LEU A 38 7.26 -13.81 4.87
N ILE A 39 6.82 -14.74 5.73
CA ILE A 39 6.75 -14.49 7.17
C ILE A 39 8.15 -14.26 7.75
N GLY A 40 8.28 -13.18 8.52
CA GLY A 40 9.51 -12.82 9.20
C GLY A 40 9.62 -11.35 9.56
N THR A 41 10.75 -11.00 10.15
CA THR A 41 11.15 -9.61 10.40
C THR A 41 12.30 -9.25 9.47
N TYR A 42 12.24 -8.06 8.90
CA TYR A 42 13.19 -7.60 7.89
C TYR A 42 13.75 -6.23 8.25
N ASP A 43 15.07 -6.07 8.14
CA ASP A 43 15.72 -4.77 8.22
C ASP A 43 15.49 -3.97 6.94
N PHE A 44 15.08 -2.71 7.07
CA PHE A 44 14.95 -1.82 5.92
C PHE A 44 16.34 -1.41 5.41
N LEU A 45 16.70 -1.84 4.19
CA LEU A 45 18.00 -1.53 3.62
C LEU A 45 18.00 -0.18 2.91
N TYR A 46 17.09 -0.01 1.97
CA TYR A 46 16.87 1.22 1.22
C TYR A 46 15.57 1.15 0.40
N MET A 47 15.13 2.31 -0.06
CA MET A 47 14.09 2.49 -1.06
C MET A 47 14.66 3.24 -2.26
N ALA A 48 14.47 2.69 -3.45
CA ALA A 48 14.67 3.42 -4.69
C ALA A 48 13.29 3.87 -5.20
N ALA A 49 13.14 5.13 -5.57
CA ALA A 49 11.85 5.64 -6.03
C ALA A 49 12.01 6.63 -7.17
N HIS A 50 11.08 6.53 -8.11
CA HIS A 50 10.74 7.57 -9.07
C HIS A 50 9.43 8.18 -8.61
N THR A 51 9.38 9.51 -8.47
CA THR A 51 8.17 10.24 -8.10
C THR A 51 7.90 11.36 -9.10
N GLU A 52 6.62 11.57 -9.37
CA GLU A 52 6.12 12.66 -10.19
C GLU A 52 4.94 13.30 -9.46
N SER A 53 4.96 14.63 -9.34
CA SER A 53 3.85 15.44 -8.86
C SER A 53 3.46 16.41 -9.98
N ASP A 54 2.23 16.35 -10.44
CA ASP A 54 1.65 17.21 -11.46
C ASP A 54 0.54 18.04 -10.83
N VAL A 55 0.84 19.31 -10.57
CA VAL A 55 -0.07 20.29 -9.98
C VAL A 55 -0.58 21.19 -11.10
N SER A 56 -1.90 21.33 -11.22
CA SER A 56 -2.52 22.20 -12.22
C SER A 56 -3.66 23.03 -11.64
N MET A 57 -3.81 24.25 -12.14
CA MET A 57 -4.88 25.17 -11.74
C MET A 57 -5.31 26.03 -12.93
N ASN A 58 -6.60 26.37 -12.96
CA ASN A 58 -7.10 27.40 -13.87
C ASN A 58 -7.28 28.71 -13.11
N TYR A 59 -6.57 29.75 -13.55
CA TYR A 59 -6.65 31.08 -12.94
C TYR A 59 -6.75 32.14 -14.01
N ALA A 60 -7.76 33.01 -13.90
CA ALA A 60 -8.00 34.10 -14.85
C ALA A 60 -8.09 33.66 -16.34
N GLY A 61 -8.45 32.40 -16.61
CA GLY A 61 -8.52 31.83 -17.96
C GLY A 61 -7.21 31.20 -18.45
N GLU A 62 -6.13 31.30 -17.69
CA GLU A 62 -4.85 30.64 -17.93
C GLU A 62 -4.81 29.28 -17.21
N ASN A 63 -4.12 28.30 -17.80
CA ASN A 63 -3.92 26.98 -17.20
C ASN A 63 -2.46 26.85 -16.79
N LEU A 64 -2.22 27.07 -15.50
CA LEU A 64 -0.90 26.94 -14.90
C LEU A 64 -0.73 25.49 -14.47
N ARG A 65 0.37 24.87 -14.90
CA ARG A 65 0.73 23.51 -14.51
C ARG A 65 2.20 23.43 -14.15
N THR A 66 2.51 22.70 -13.09
CA THR A 66 3.87 22.45 -12.62
C THR A 66 4.04 20.96 -12.42
N VAL A 67 5.07 20.39 -13.04
CA VAL A 67 5.45 18.98 -12.89
C VAL A 67 6.79 18.89 -12.19
N THR A 68 6.81 18.27 -11.01
CA THR A 68 8.01 18.00 -10.23
C THR A 68 8.34 16.52 -10.32
N ILE A 69 9.55 16.20 -10.77
CA ILE A 69 10.05 14.83 -10.92
C ILE A 69 11.25 14.65 -9.99
N SER A 70 11.31 13.49 -9.33
CA SER A 70 12.42 13.11 -8.47
C SER A 70 12.76 11.63 -8.63
N ASP A 71 14.04 11.34 -8.80
CA ASP A 71 14.59 10.00 -8.75
C ASP A 71 15.55 9.93 -7.57
N TYR A 72 15.35 9.00 -6.64
CA TYR A 72 16.21 8.91 -5.46
C TYR A 72 16.39 7.49 -4.95
N ILE A 73 17.50 7.31 -4.22
CA ILE A 73 17.75 6.17 -3.35
C ILE A 73 17.87 6.73 -1.94
N SER A 74 17.09 6.19 -1.02
CA SER A 74 17.09 6.63 0.37
C SER A 74 18.40 6.26 1.08
N LYS A 75 18.85 7.14 1.97
CA LYS A 75 20.07 7.02 2.77
C LYS A 75 19.71 7.04 4.25
N ASP A 76 20.65 6.67 5.11
CA ASP A 76 20.48 6.69 6.57
C ASP A 76 19.20 5.94 7.03
N ASN A 77 18.97 4.78 6.40
CA ASN A 77 17.73 4.01 6.55
C ASN A 77 17.68 3.33 7.93
N THR A 78 16.54 3.46 8.60
CA THR A 78 16.26 2.87 9.91
C THR A 78 14.95 2.08 9.88
N GLY A 79 14.77 1.22 10.89
CA GLY A 79 13.52 0.51 11.11
C GLY A 79 13.43 -0.85 10.43
N THR A 80 12.26 -1.48 10.59
CA THR A 80 12.00 -2.85 10.17
C THR A 80 10.61 -3.04 9.60
N TYR A 81 10.45 -4.07 8.79
CA TYR A 81 9.17 -4.62 8.39
C TYR A 81 8.90 -5.94 9.11
N GLU A 82 7.71 -6.09 9.67
CA GLU A 82 7.21 -7.34 10.26
C GLU A 82 6.11 -7.87 9.35
N ILE A 83 6.30 -9.06 8.78
CA ILE A 83 5.33 -9.73 7.92
C ILE A 83 4.81 -10.96 8.64
N THR A 84 3.50 -10.99 8.86
CA THR A 84 2.77 -12.13 9.44
C THR A 84 1.94 -12.83 8.36
N ALA A 85 1.12 -13.79 8.77
CA ALA A 85 0.21 -14.49 7.85
C ALA A 85 -0.90 -13.59 7.26
N SER A 86 -1.16 -12.41 7.80
CA SER A 86 -2.24 -11.56 7.29
C SER A 86 -1.90 -10.08 7.28
N GLU A 87 -0.76 -9.69 7.84
CA GLU A 87 -0.43 -8.30 8.08
C GLU A 87 1.03 -8.01 7.69
N VAL A 88 1.26 -6.85 7.10
CA VAL A 88 2.57 -6.22 6.95
C VAL A 88 2.56 -4.98 7.84
N LYS A 89 3.58 -4.88 8.69
CA LYS A 89 3.75 -3.76 9.61
C LYS A 89 5.12 -3.14 9.43
N SER A 90 5.17 -1.82 9.36
CA SER A 90 6.41 -1.06 9.36
C SER A 90 6.64 -0.49 10.75
N VAL A 91 7.85 -0.63 11.28
CA VAL A 91 8.22 -0.19 12.64
C VAL A 91 9.45 0.70 12.56
N GLY A 92 9.26 1.97 12.92
CA GLY A 92 10.32 2.98 12.98
C GLY A 92 11.05 3.20 11.65
N ILE A 93 10.33 3.17 10.53
CA ILE A 93 10.93 3.42 9.22
C ILE A 93 11.28 4.89 9.10
N GLY A 94 12.57 5.21 9.12
CA GLY A 94 13.11 6.54 8.89
C GLY A 94 14.18 6.51 7.80
N TYR A 95 14.35 7.62 7.09
CA TYR A 95 15.37 7.76 6.05
C TYR A 95 15.55 9.21 5.58
N THR A 96 16.67 9.46 4.91
CA THR A 96 16.99 10.72 4.24
C THR A 96 16.94 10.56 2.73
N ILE A 97 16.34 11.53 2.06
CA ILE A 97 16.42 11.75 0.62
C ILE A 97 17.39 12.90 0.39
N ASP A 98 18.33 12.71 -0.53
CA ASP A 98 19.27 13.72 -0.98
C ASP A 98 19.50 13.51 -2.47
N THR A 99 18.80 14.32 -3.28
CA THR A 99 18.71 14.18 -4.73
C THR A 99 18.57 15.54 -5.42
N VAL A 100 18.52 15.54 -6.75
CA VAL A 100 18.17 16.70 -7.57
C VAL A 100 16.76 16.49 -8.12
N ILE A 101 15.87 17.43 -7.85
CA ILE A 101 14.52 17.45 -8.43
C ILE A 101 14.53 18.23 -9.73
N LYS A 102 13.69 17.81 -10.68
CA LYS A 102 13.41 18.52 -11.93
C LYS A 102 12.03 19.13 -11.85
N VAL A 103 11.93 20.44 -12.05
CA VAL A 103 10.67 21.18 -12.05
C VAL A 103 10.42 21.74 -13.44
N ARG A 104 9.26 21.40 -14.02
CA ARG A 104 8.80 21.89 -15.32
C ARG A 104 7.54 22.71 -15.12
N SER A 105 7.55 23.94 -15.61
CA SER A 105 6.40 24.84 -15.54
C SER A 105 5.75 24.99 -16.91
N TYR A 106 4.44 25.09 -16.93
CA TYR A 106 3.63 25.19 -18.14
C TYR A 106 2.58 26.29 -18.01
N ASP A 107 2.41 27.05 -19.08
CA ASP A 107 1.30 27.99 -19.33
C ASP A 107 0.96 27.92 -20.83
N GLY A 108 -0.07 27.16 -21.19
CA GLY A 108 -0.40 26.86 -22.60
C GLY A 108 0.65 26.05 -23.38
N GLY A 109 1.78 25.70 -22.75
CA GLY A 109 2.94 24.96 -23.27
C GLY A 109 4.06 24.93 -22.22
N GLN A 110 5.14 24.16 -22.40
CA GLN A 110 6.27 24.19 -21.45
C GLN A 110 7.00 25.53 -21.57
N ILE A 111 7.07 26.28 -20.48
CA ILE A 111 7.67 27.62 -20.44
C ILE A 111 9.04 27.64 -19.76
N ASP A 112 9.28 26.71 -18.83
CA ASP A 112 10.53 26.67 -18.06
C ASP A 112 10.87 25.25 -17.58
N GLU A 113 12.16 24.98 -17.41
CA GLU A 113 12.69 23.79 -16.74
C GLU A 113 13.87 24.18 -15.85
N MET A 114 13.80 23.81 -14.58
CA MET A 114 14.88 24.02 -13.63
C MET A 114 15.19 22.75 -12.85
N GLU A 115 16.43 22.66 -12.38
CA GLU A 115 16.89 21.61 -11.47
C GLU A 115 17.35 22.24 -10.17
N ALA A 116 16.99 21.62 -9.04
CA ALA A 116 17.35 22.10 -7.72
C ALA A 116 17.72 20.93 -6.81
N GLY A 117 18.71 21.14 -5.95
CA GLY A 117 19.02 20.19 -4.88
C GLY A 117 17.86 20.09 -3.90
N PHE A 118 17.49 18.87 -3.53
CA PHE A 118 16.40 18.57 -2.63
C PHE A 118 16.87 17.58 -1.57
N THR A 119 16.79 18.02 -0.32
CA THR A 119 17.07 17.18 0.85
C THR A 119 15.83 17.14 1.73
N PHE A 120 15.41 15.93 2.10
CA PHE A 120 14.25 15.73 2.95
C PHE A 120 14.48 14.54 3.87
N THR A 121 14.17 14.68 5.15
CA THR A 121 14.29 13.61 6.13
C THR A 121 12.90 13.16 6.57
N VAL A 122 12.64 11.87 6.40
CA VAL A 122 11.48 11.19 6.94
C VAL A 122 11.85 10.68 8.33
N ALA A 123 11.20 11.25 9.34
CA ALA A 123 11.31 10.75 10.71
C ALA A 123 10.72 9.34 10.82
N ASP A 124 11.00 8.64 11.92
CA ASP A 124 10.52 7.27 12.13
C ASP A 124 8.98 7.16 12.02
N LEU A 125 8.51 6.42 11.03
CA LEU A 125 7.10 6.15 10.77
C LEU A 125 6.74 4.71 11.09
N ASN A 126 5.54 4.54 11.64
CA ASN A 126 4.94 3.23 11.89
C ASN A 126 3.67 3.11 11.07
N SER A 127 3.44 1.94 10.48
CA SER A 127 2.23 1.64 9.74
C SER A 127 1.88 0.16 9.86
N SER A 128 0.62 -0.18 9.63
CA SER A 128 0.17 -1.56 9.60
C SER A 128 -0.90 -1.72 8.55
N SER A 129 -0.84 -2.83 7.80
CA SER A 129 -1.85 -3.17 6.82
C SER A 129 -2.09 -4.66 6.76
N THR A 130 -3.35 -5.02 6.67
CA THR A 130 -3.78 -6.33 6.17
C THR A 130 -3.34 -6.51 4.72
N TYR A 131 -2.95 -7.74 4.36
CA TYR A 131 -2.62 -8.08 2.98
C TYR A 131 -3.13 -9.47 2.58
N LYS A 132 -3.23 -9.70 1.28
CA LYS A 132 -3.47 -11.00 0.67
C LYS A 132 -2.46 -11.25 -0.46
N LEU A 133 -2.09 -12.51 -0.65
CA LEU A 133 -1.31 -12.92 -1.81
C LEU A 133 -2.20 -12.97 -3.05
N VAL A 134 -1.60 -12.63 -4.18
CA VAL A 134 -2.20 -12.70 -5.52
C VAL A 134 -1.24 -13.51 -6.38
N GLY A 135 -1.34 -14.84 -6.29
CA GLY A 135 -0.36 -15.74 -6.88
C GLY A 135 0.96 -15.77 -6.11
N THR A 136 2.04 -16.15 -6.80
CA THR A 136 3.32 -16.51 -6.15
C THR A 136 4.32 -15.37 -6.00
N ASP A 137 4.10 -14.23 -6.67
CA ASP A 137 5.04 -13.11 -6.74
C ASP A 137 4.40 -11.75 -6.46
N SER A 138 3.12 -11.73 -6.09
CA SER A 138 2.34 -10.50 -5.95
C SER A 138 1.48 -10.53 -4.70
N LEU A 139 1.26 -9.36 -4.12
CA LEU A 139 0.44 -9.16 -2.94
C LEU A 139 -0.38 -7.87 -3.04
N TYR A 140 -1.47 -7.81 -2.31
CA TYR A 140 -2.37 -6.67 -2.24
C TYR A 140 -2.57 -6.29 -0.77
N ALA A 141 -2.31 -5.03 -0.42
CA ALA A 141 -2.59 -4.46 0.89
C ALA A 141 -3.82 -3.58 0.86
N GLU A 142 -4.60 -3.61 1.94
CA GLU A 142 -5.78 -2.75 2.11
C GLU A 142 -5.39 -1.29 2.41
N SER A 143 -4.21 -1.09 2.98
CA SER A 143 -3.53 0.20 3.13
C SER A 143 -2.07 0.00 2.72
N GLY A 144 -1.62 0.57 1.61
CA GLY A 144 -0.28 0.33 1.06
C GLY A 144 0.92 0.21 2.03
N PHE A 145 1.99 -0.43 1.56
CA PHE A 145 3.09 -0.96 2.38
C PHE A 145 4.00 0.07 3.07
N ALA A 146 4.01 1.31 2.59
CA ALA A 146 4.82 2.38 3.14
C ALA A 146 4.18 3.74 2.83
N SER A 147 4.30 4.67 3.76
CA SER A 147 4.04 6.09 3.53
C SER A 147 5.19 6.69 2.71
N VAL A 148 4.94 6.97 1.44
CA VAL A 148 5.87 7.71 0.58
C VAL A 148 5.62 9.22 0.76
N PRO A 149 6.66 10.04 0.99
CA PRO A 149 6.54 11.48 1.02
C PRO A 149 5.92 11.97 -0.28
N SER A 150 4.92 12.83 -0.17
CA SER A 150 4.40 13.53 -1.33
C SER A 150 5.46 14.50 -1.86
N GLY A 151 5.64 14.56 -3.19
CA GLY A 151 6.58 15.49 -3.83
C GLY A 151 6.21 16.98 -3.66
N SER A 152 5.13 17.30 -2.95
CA SER A 152 4.60 18.64 -2.77
C SER A 152 5.05 19.35 -1.46
N GLY A 153 6.17 18.93 -0.86
CA GLY A 153 6.90 19.73 0.14
C GLY A 153 6.17 20.09 1.44
N GLY A 154 5.01 19.47 1.74
CA GLY A 154 4.23 19.86 2.92
C GLY A 154 3.07 18.94 3.33
N GLN A 155 2.78 17.85 2.62
CA GLN A 155 1.78 16.86 3.05
C GLN A 155 2.47 15.55 3.41
N THR A 156 2.62 15.31 4.71
CA THR A 156 3.14 14.07 5.29
C THR A 156 2.12 12.96 5.36
N ASP A 157 0.83 13.25 5.16
CA ASP A 157 -0.26 12.29 5.38
C ASP A 157 -1.18 12.23 4.16
N LEU A 158 -0.73 11.59 3.09
CA LEU A 158 -1.70 11.11 2.10
C LEU A 158 -2.35 9.84 2.64
N PRO A 159 -3.69 9.72 2.59
CA PRO A 159 -4.37 8.53 3.04
C PRO A 159 -3.82 7.33 2.28
N VAL A 160 -3.31 6.36 3.03
CA VAL A 160 -2.69 5.16 2.48
C VAL A 160 -3.77 4.36 1.74
N LYS A 161 -3.81 4.49 0.41
CA LYS A 161 -4.78 3.77 -0.43
C LYS A 161 -4.40 2.29 -0.52
N PRO A 162 -5.37 1.40 -0.77
CA PRO A 162 -5.04 0.02 -1.11
C PRO A 162 -4.07 -0.02 -2.29
N SER A 163 -3.03 -0.85 -2.20
CA SER A 163 -2.03 -0.96 -3.25
C SER A 163 -1.57 -2.41 -3.45
N GLY A 164 -1.21 -2.71 -4.69
CA GLY A 164 -0.54 -3.97 -5.05
C GLY A 164 0.97 -3.79 -5.03
N ALA A 165 1.69 -4.84 -4.68
CA ALA A 165 3.13 -4.91 -4.86
C ALA A 165 3.53 -6.27 -5.44
N LYS A 166 4.51 -6.26 -6.33
CA LYS A 166 5.25 -7.47 -6.70
C LYS A 166 6.41 -7.66 -5.74
N PHE A 167 6.84 -8.89 -5.53
CA PHE A 167 7.99 -9.18 -4.71
C PHE A 167 8.93 -10.20 -5.34
N PHE A 168 10.20 -10.11 -4.94
CA PHE A 168 11.26 -10.98 -5.43
C PHE A 168 12.31 -11.23 -4.35
N TRP A 169 12.84 -12.45 -4.32
CA TRP A 169 13.89 -12.89 -3.41
C TRP A 169 15.26 -12.94 -4.07
N SER A 170 16.27 -12.45 -3.37
CA SER A 170 17.68 -12.54 -3.75
C SER A 170 18.49 -13.00 -2.53
N GLY A 171 18.56 -14.30 -2.30
CA GLY A 171 19.09 -14.86 -1.06
C GLY A 171 18.21 -14.45 0.13
N ASP A 172 18.83 -13.94 1.20
CA ASP A 172 18.11 -13.44 2.39
C ASP A 172 17.44 -12.07 2.18
N THR A 173 17.49 -11.50 0.97
CA THR A 173 16.96 -10.17 0.67
C THR A 173 15.63 -10.24 -0.07
N LEU A 174 14.61 -9.59 0.50
CA LEU A 174 13.29 -9.40 -0.09
C LEU A 174 13.21 -8.01 -0.74
N THR A 175 12.69 -7.93 -1.96
CA THR A 175 12.42 -6.65 -2.63
C THR A 175 10.94 -6.55 -2.98
N PHE A 176 10.29 -5.47 -2.57
CA PHE A 176 8.94 -5.10 -2.99
C PHE A 176 8.97 -4.02 -4.06
N TYR A 177 8.23 -4.22 -5.14
CA TYR A 177 8.00 -3.25 -6.19
C TYR A 177 6.55 -2.78 -6.11
N GLY A 178 6.36 -1.52 -5.76
CA GLY A 178 5.06 -0.90 -5.63
C GLY A 178 4.88 0.26 -6.61
N GLU A 179 3.62 0.51 -6.95
CA GLU A 179 3.20 1.72 -7.64
C GLU A 179 2.16 2.44 -6.79
N TYR A 180 2.21 3.77 -6.81
CA TYR A 180 1.24 4.64 -6.18
C TYR A 180 0.76 5.68 -7.18
N ALA A 181 -0.55 5.85 -7.27
CA ALA A 181 -1.16 6.91 -8.05
C ALA A 181 -2.31 7.54 -7.25
N ALA A 182 -2.32 8.86 -7.14
CA ALA A 182 -3.39 9.58 -6.48
C ALA A 182 -3.70 10.89 -7.20
N GLU A 183 -4.97 11.28 -7.16
CA GLU A 183 -5.45 12.59 -7.56
C GLU A 183 -6.20 13.19 -6.37
N SER A 184 -5.96 14.47 -6.11
CA SER A 184 -6.75 15.28 -5.18
C SER A 184 -7.08 16.62 -5.82
N ILE A 185 -8.24 17.17 -5.46
CA ILE A 185 -8.66 18.51 -5.87
C ILE A 185 -8.85 19.31 -4.59
N VAL A 186 -8.09 20.38 -4.43
CA VAL A 186 -8.16 21.30 -3.30
C VAL A 186 -8.68 22.63 -3.81
N VAL A 187 -9.65 23.22 -3.12
CA VAL A 187 -10.14 24.56 -3.43
C VAL A 187 -9.43 25.55 -2.52
N GLU A 188 -8.55 26.37 -3.08
CA GLU A 188 -7.82 27.42 -2.36
C GLU A 188 -8.29 28.78 -2.87
N GLN A 189 -8.81 29.62 -1.96
CA GLN A 189 -9.28 30.97 -2.30
C GLN A 189 -10.32 31.00 -3.46
N GLY A 190 -11.12 29.94 -3.58
CA GLY A 190 -12.13 29.80 -4.66
C GLY A 190 -11.58 29.25 -5.98
N ILE A 191 -10.29 28.93 -6.05
CA ILE A 191 -9.62 28.35 -7.21
C ILE A 191 -9.44 26.85 -6.97
N SER A 192 -9.80 26.02 -7.96
CA SER A 192 -9.56 24.57 -7.89
C SER A 192 -8.13 24.26 -8.33
N VAL A 193 -7.37 23.67 -7.43
CA VAL A 193 -6.02 23.13 -7.66
C VAL A 193 -6.12 21.62 -7.72
N THR A 194 -5.73 21.04 -8.85
CA THR A 194 -5.66 19.57 -9.04
C THR A 194 -4.23 19.12 -8.82
N ASN A 195 -4.02 18.18 -7.90
CA ASN A 195 -2.73 17.57 -7.62
C ASN A 195 -2.79 16.09 -7.99
N ARG A 196 -2.00 15.70 -8.98
CA ARG A 196 -1.79 14.31 -9.38
C ARG A 196 -0.42 13.88 -8.91
N GLN A 197 -0.35 12.69 -8.33
CA GLN A 197 0.88 12.11 -7.86
C GLN A 197 1.03 10.72 -8.40
N TYR A 198 2.25 10.41 -8.81
CA TYR A 198 2.65 9.10 -9.27
C TYR A 198 3.97 8.71 -8.62
N SER A 199 4.10 7.46 -8.24
CA SER A 199 5.37 6.90 -7.80
C SER A 199 5.51 5.45 -8.22
N ARG A 200 6.72 5.09 -8.63
CA ARG A 200 7.20 3.70 -8.67
C ARG A 200 8.32 3.58 -7.65
N HIS A 201 8.27 2.56 -6.81
CA HIS A 201 9.29 2.35 -5.79
C HIS A 201 9.67 0.88 -5.66
N ALA A 202 10.94 0.67 -5.31
CA ALA A 202 11.50 -0.61 -4.92
C ALA A 202 12.00 -0.50 -3.47
N ILE A 203 11.36 -1.22 -2.55
CA ILE A 203 11.76 -1.31 -1.15
C ILE A 203 12.56 -2.59 -0.97
N ARG A 204 13.80 -2.47 -0.55
CA ARG A 204 14.69 -3.62 -0.35
C ARG A 204 14.92 -3.85 1.14
N MET A 205 14.77 -5.09 1.57
CA MET A 205 14.77 -5.48 2.97
C MET A 205 15.57 -6.77 3.19
N LEU A 206 16.28 -6.87 4.31
CA LEU A 206 17.07 -8.06 4.66
C LEU A 206 16.37 -8.88 5.75
N LYS A 207 16.15 -10.17 5.52
CA LYS A 207 15.53 -11.06 6.52
C LYS A 207 16.45 -11.20 7.73
N ARG A 208 15.92 -10.94 8.92
CA ARG A 208 16.62 -11.23 10.19
C ARG A 208 16.65 -12.74 10.41
N ARG A 209 17.79 -13.22 10.91
CA ARG A 209 18.01 -14.64 11.25
C ARG A 209 17.47 -14.98 12.63
#